data_AF-A0A2A6ZVE6-F1
#
_entry.id   AF-A0A2A6ZVE6-F1
#
_cell.length_a   1.000
_cell.length_b   1.000
_cell.length_c   1.000
_cell.angle_alpha   90.00
_cell.angle_beta   90.00
_cell.angle_gamma   90.00
#
_symmetry.space_group_name_H-M   'P 1'
#
loop_
_entity.id
_entity.type
_entity.pdbx_description
1 polymer ?
#
loop_
_entity_poly.entity_id
_entity_poly.type
_entity_poly.pdbx_seq_one_letter_code
_entity_poly.pdbx_strand_id
1 'polypeptide(L)'
;NRFTMTHERFKPFNAFLGSEQFHKIFVKHSVKDVVFGHAHRSYGTVTIDGVTYHSRPLGYRREWDLTIDFVSNHPELNPTGTWNLSKRYNLVKKRPEFLDYEKKELANEFLSSMTLFDL
;
A
#
# COMPACT_ATOMS: atom_id res chain seq x y z
N ASN A 1 4.41 -15.71 -7.01
CA ASN A 1 3.56 -14.52 -7.22
C ASN A 1 3.37 -13.72 -5.91
N ARG A 2 4.45 -13.27 -5.25
CA ARG A 2 4.36 -12.65 -3.90
C ARG A 2 4.21 -11.12 -3.91
N PHE A 3 4.75 -10.43 -4.92
CA PHE A 3 4.74 -8.96 -5.01
C PHE A 3 4.16 -8.42 -6.32
N THR A 4 3.28 -9.20 -6.94
CA THR A 4 2.75 -8.95 -8.29
C THR A 4 1.26 -8.67 -8.25
N MET A 5 0.80 -7.81 -9.15
CA MET A 5 -0.61 -7.51 -9.36
C MET A 5 -1.33 -8.71 -10.01
N THR A 6 -2.51 -9.06 -9.48
CA THR A 6 -3.28 -10.23 -9.90
C THR A 6 -4.51 -9.91 -10.75
N HIS A 7 -5.05 -8.69 -10.64
CA HIS A 7 -6.21 -8.26 -11.42
C HIS A 7 -5.82 -8.09 -12.89
N GLU A 8 -6.62 -8.61 -13.82
CA GLU A 8 -6.29 -8.71 -15.26
C GLU A 8 -5.87 -7.38 -15.88
N ARG A 9 -6.63 -6.30 -15.60
CA ARG A 9 -6.29 -4.94 -16.05
C ARG A 9 -4.89 -4.48 -15.63
N PHE A 10 -4.39 -4.95 -14.49
CA PHE A 10 -3.12 -4.51 -13.91
C PHE A 10 -1.97 -5.51 -14.12
N LYS A 11 -2.25 -6.75 -14.53
CA LYS A 11 -1.21 -7.76 -14.81
C LYS A 11 -0.10 -7.27 -15.75
N PRO A 12 -0.37 -6.51 -16.83
CA PRO A 12 0.70 -6.02 -17.71
C PRO A 12 1.71 -5.10 -16.99
N PHE A 13 1.30 -4.42 -15.92
CA PHE A 13 2.21 -3.55 -15.16
C PHE A 13 3.26 -4.31 -14.36
N ASN A 14 3.09 -5.63 -14.17
CA ASN A 14 4.11 -6.48 -13.53
C ASN A 14 5.46 -6.41 -14.27
N ALA A 15 5.48 -6.10 -15.58
CA ALA A 15 6.70 -5.89 -16.34
C ALA A 15 7.57 -4.72 -15.83
N PHE A 16 6.99 -3.79 -15.04
CA PHE A 16 7.67 -2.63 -14.48
C PHE A 16 7.93 -2.75 -12.97
N LEU A 17 7.54 -3.87 -12.33
CA LEU A 17 7.68 -4.06 -10.88
C LEU A 17 9.04 -4.64 -10.47
N GLY A 18 9.93 -4.90 -11.43
CA GLY A 18 11.28 -5.38 -11.18
C GLY A 18 11.61 -6.68 -11.90
N SER A 19 12.61 -7.39 -11.40
CA SER A 19 13.15 -8.61 -12.02
C SER A 19 13.57 -9.61 -10.95
N GLU A 20 13.36 -10.90 -11.23
CA GLU A 20 13.85 -12.00 -10.40
C GLU A 20 15.38 -11.98 -10.23
N GLN A 21 16.10 -11.35 -11.17
CA GLN A 21 17.55 -11.22 -11.10
C GLN A 21 18.02 -10.48 -9.84
N PHE A 22 17.25 -9.51 -9.33
CA PHE A 22 17.59 -8.82 -8.09
C PHE A 22 17.58 -9.77 -6.89
N HIS A 23 16.58 -10.66 -6.79
CA HIS A 23 16.53 -11.65 -5.72
C HIS A 23 17.75 -12.57 -5.72
N LYS A 24 18.17 -13.04 -6.91
CA LYS A 24 19.38 -13.86 -7.06
C LYS A 24 20.63 -13.15 -6.54
N ILE A 25 20.75 -11.84 -6.78
CA ILE A 25 21.85 -11.01 -6.25
C ILE A 25 21.76 -10.90 -4.73
N PHE A 26 20.56 -10.63 -4.18
CA PHE A 26 20.37 -10.46 -2.74
C PHE A 26 20.73 -11.72 -1.95
N VAL A 27 20.29 -12.89 -2.44
CA VAL A 27 20.66 -14.19 -1.86
C VAL A 27 22.16 -14.41 -1.94
N LYS A 28 22.78 -14.21 -3.11
CA LYS A 28 24.24 -14.37 -3.31
C LYS A 28 25.06 -13.55 -2.33
N HIS A 29 24.62 -12.33 -2.04
CA HIS A 29 25.34 -11.39 -1.17
C HIS A 29 24.85 -11.39 0.28
N SER A 30 24.00 -12.36 0.68
CA SER A 30 23.47 -12.47 2.04
C SER A 30 22.80 -11.19 2.55
N VAL A 31 22.12 -10.46 1.64
CA VAL A 31 21.32 -9.28 2.01
C VAL A 31 20.23 -9.73 2.98
N LYS A 32 20.16 -9.07 4.14
CA LYS A 32 19.17 -9.38 5.18
C LYS A 32 17.82 -8.77 4.88
N ASP A 33 17.80 -7.48 4.58
CA ASP A 33 16.57 -6.72 4.45
C ASP A 33 16.54 -5.94 3.13
N VAL A 34 15.39 -5.99 2.45
CA VAL A 34 15.11 -5.27 1.21
C VAL A 34 13.86 -4.43 1.44
N VAL A 35 14.03 -3.11 1.50
CA VAL A 35 12.93 -2.16 1.58
C VAL A 35 12.61 -1.65 0.19
N PHE A 36 11.36 -1.77 -0.24
CA PHE A 36 10.93 -1.35 -1.57
C PHE A 36 9.47 -0.88 -1.59
N GLY A 37 9.07 -0.25 -2.70
CA GLY A 37 7.74 0.35 -2.83
C GLY A 37 7.20 0.24 -4.25
N HIS A 38 6.85 1.38 -4.85
CA HIS A 38 6.35 1.54 -6.23
C HIS A 38 4.92 1.01 -6.49
N ALA A 39 4.54 -0.15 -5.96
CA ALA A 39 3.22 -0.74 -6.24
C ALA A 39 2.03 -0.01 -5.60
N HIS A 40 2.27 1.00 -4.74
CA HIS A 40 1.25 1.72 -3.96
C HIS A 40 0.27 0.80 -3.22
N ARG A 41 0.76 -0.40 -2.89
CA ARG A 41 0.07 -1.42 -2.12
C ARG A 41 1.07 -1.96 -1.13
N SER A 42 0.70 -2.01 0.15
CA SER A 42 1.51 -2.72 1.13
C SER A 42 1.41 -4.23 0.92
N TYR A 43 2.56 -4.89 0.90
CA TYR A 43 2.68 -6.34 1.03
C TYR A 43 3.23 -6.75 2.40
N GLY A 44 3.34 -5.79 3.33
CA GLY A 44 3.87 -6.01 4.66
C GLY A 44 5.34 -6.47 4.63
N THR A 45 5.64 -7.45 5.47
CA THR A 45 6.96 -8.06 5.61
C THR A 45 6.90 -9.53 5.24
N VAL A 46 7.76 -9.95 4.32
CA VAL A 46 7.78 -11.31 3.78
C VAL A 46 9.21 -11.79 3.65
N THR A 47 9.54 -12.93 4.25
CA THR A 47 10.87 -13.55 4.11
C THR A 47 10.87 -14.60 3.01
N ILE A 48 11.90 -14.55 2.14
CA ILE A 48 12.10 -15.43 0.99
C ILE A 48 13.58 -15.79 0.92
N ASP A 49 13.91 -17.08 1.00
CA ASP A 49 15.27 -17.59 0.86
C ASP A 49 16.30 -16.87 1.75
N GLY A 50 15.88 -16.55 2.98
CA GLY A 50 16.70 -15.85 3.98
C GLY A 50 16.78 -14.32 3.81
N VAL A 51 16.14 -13.75 2.79
CA VAL A 51 16.03 -12.31 2.56
C VAL A 51 14.65 -11.83 3.01
N THR A 52 14.60 -10.83 3.89
CA THR A 52 13.36 -10.23 4.38
C THR A 52 13.01 -9.01 3.53
N TYR A 53 11.81 -9.02 2.95
CA TYR A 53 11.31 -7.97 2.08
C TYR A 53 10.26 -7.14 2.82
N HIS A 54 10.39 -5.81 2.77
CA HIS A 54 9.45 -4.87 3.37
C HIS A 54 8.86 -3.98 2.28
N SER A 55 7.55 -4.12 2.04
CA SER A 55 6.80 -3.27 1.11
C SER A 55 5.69 -2.54 1.83
N ARG A 56 5.96 -1.29 2.18
CA ARG A 56 5.03 -0.40 2.87
C ARG A 56 4.94 0.97 2.17
N PRO A 57 4.68 1.02 0.85
CA PRO A 57 4.51 2.30 0.18
C PRO A 57 3.20 2.96 0.63
N LEU A 58 3.28 4.22 1.05
CA LEU A 58 2.11 5.00 1.45
C LEU A 58 1.17 5.31 0.26
N GLY A 59 1.74 5.59 -0.92
CA GLY A 59 0.96 5.86 -2.14
C GLY A 59 0.23 7.22 -2.10
N TYR A 60 -0.78 7.38 -2.96
CA TYR A 60 -1.58 8.62 -3.00
C TYR A 60 -2.64 8.63 -1.90
N ARG A 61 -3.02 9.80 -1.37
CA ARG A 61 -4.01 9.93 -0.29
C ARG A 61 -5.33 9.16 -0.48
N ARG A 62 -5.78 9.05 -1.74
CA ARG A 62 -6.99 8.30 -2.13
C ARG A 62 -6.83 6.78 -2.02
N GLU A 63 -5.61 6.29 -1.94
CA GLU A 63 -5.20 4.87 -1.82
C GLU A 63 -4.89 4.49 -0.37
N TRP A 64 -4.80 5.45 0.54
CA TRP A 64 -4.52 5.23 1.96
C TRP A 64 -5.63 4.43 2.63
N ASP A 65 -5.27 3.54 3.54
CA ASP A 65 -6.23 2.73 4.30
C ASP A 65 -7.16 3.64 5.10
N LEU A 66 -6.65 4.73 5.67
CA LEU A 66 -7.43 5.81 6.29
C LEU A 66 -8.60 6.28 5.41
N THR A 67 -8.36 6.58 4.12
CA THR A 67 -9.42 7.03 3.20
C THR A 67 -10.38 5.90 2.86
N ILE A 68 -9.84 4.70 2.65
CA ILE A 68 -10.61 3.51 2.31
C ILE A 68 -11.56 3.13 3.44
N ASP A 69 -11.07 3.12 4.67
CA ASP A 69 -11.79 2.75 5.88
C ASP A 69 -12.88 3.78 6.20
N PHE A 70 -12.58 5.08 6.10
CA PHE A 70 -13.60 6.11 6.29
C PHE A 70 -14.79 5.89 5.35
N VAL A 71 -14.55 5.71 4.05
CA VAL A 71 -15.64 5.52 3.08
C VAL A 71 -16.33 4.17 3.26
N SER A 72 -15.60 3.13 3.68
CA SER A 72 -16.18 1.80 3.92
C SER A 72 -17.09 1.78 5.15
N ASN A 73 -16.77 2.58 6.16
CA ASN A 73 -17.57 2.74 7.39
C ASN A 73 -18.77 3.71 7.21
N HIS A 74 -18.85 4.40 6.07
CA HIS A 74 -19.92 5.34 5.73
C HIS A 74 -20.56 4.94 4.38
N PRO A 75 -21.30 3.82 4.31
CA PRO A 75 -21.83 3.28 3.06
C PRO A 75 -22.77 4.25 2.32
N GLU A 76 -23.40 5.19 3.02
CA GLU A 76 -24.19 6.28 2.46
C GLU A 76 -23.35 7.23 1.57
N LEU A 77 -22.03 7.29 1.79
CA LEU A 77 -21.08 8.03 0.96
C LEU A 77 -20.60 7.20 -0.25
N ASN A 78 -21.01 5.94 -0.38
CA ASN A 78 -20.67 5.10 -1.53
C ASN A 78 -21.83 4.14 -1.90
N PRO A 79 -23.02 4.67 -2.25
CA PRO A 79 -24.22 3.86 -2.44
C PRO A 79 -24.13 2.89 -3.63
N THR A 80 -23.22 3.14 -4.58
CA THR A 80 -22.99 2.26 -5.73
C THR A 80 -21.92 1.18 -5.48
N GLY A 81 -21.24 1.23 -4.33
CA GLY A 81 -20.12 0.32 -4.03
C GLY A 81 -18.89 0.50 -4.93
N THR A 82 -18.84 1.52 -5.80
CA THR A 82 -17.78 1.67 -6.82
C THR A 82 -16.39 1.72 -6.21
N TRP A 83 -15.41 0.97 -6.72
CA TRP A 83 -14.01 1.01 -6.26
C TRP A 83 -13.17 2.16 -6.87
N ASN A 84 -13.82 3.17 -7.43
CA ASN A 84 -13.13 4.32 -8.00
C ASN A 84 -12.59 5.25 -6.88
N LEU A 85 -11.32 5.06 -6.52
CA LEU A 85 -10.62 5.80 -5.46
C LEU A 85 -10.73 7.31 -5.61
N SER A 86 -10.57 7.83 -6.84
CA SER A 86 -10.65 9.26 -7.10
C SER A 86 -12.03 9.82 -6.81
N LYS A 87 -13.11 9.11 -7.20
CA LYS A 87 -14.49 9.54 -6.90
C LYS A 87 -14.75 9.50 -5.39
N ARG A 88 -14.38 8.40 -4.72
CA ARG A 88 -14.54 8.24 -3.26
C ARG A 88 -13.83 9.35 -2.49
N TYR A 89 -12.55 9.56 -2.76
CA TYR A 89 -11.77 10.59 -2.07
C TYR A 89 -12.30 12.00 -2.35
N ASN A 90 -12.66 12.32 -3.60
CA ASN A 90 -13.20 13.64 -3.93
C ASN A 90 -14.52 13.96 -3.23
N LEU A 91 -15.32 12.95 -2.88
CA LEU A 91 -16.58 13.13 -2.16
C LEU A 91 -16.37 13.52 -0.69
N VAL A 92 -15.30 13.01 -0.07
CA VAL A 92 -15.08 13.13 1.39
C VAL A 92 -14.01 14.15 1.78
N LYS A 93 -13.03 14.43 0.91
CA LYS A 93 -11.82 15.23 1.23
C LYS A 93 -12.03 16.65 1.78
N LYS A 94 -13.25 17.19 1.72
CA LYS A 94 -13.62 18.52 2.24
C LYS A 94 -14.66 18.46 3.36
N ARG A 95 -15.16 17.28 3.72
CA ARG A 95 -16.18 17.11 4.76
C ARG A 95 -15.52 17.26 6.14
N PRO A 96 -16.13 18.00 7.07
CA PRO A 96 -15.60 18.14 8.43
C PRO A 96 -15.34 16.79 9.11
N GLU A 97 -16.29 15.86 9.02
CA GLU A 97 -16.17 14.49 9.58
C GLU A 97 -14.93 13.75 9.06
N PHE A 98 -14.63 13.87 7.76
CA PHE A 98 -13.44 13.25 7.18
C PHE A 98 -12.16 13.93 7.65
N LEU A 99 -12.15 15.27 7.74
CA LEU A 99 -10.97 16.02 8.20
C LEU A 99 -10.65 15.73 9.67
N ASP A 100 -11.68 15.57 10.51
CA ASP A 100 -11.53 15.21 11.92
C ASP A 100 -11.03 13.78 12.08
N TYR A 101 -11.62 12.83 11.32
CA TYR A 101 -11.16 11.45 11.27
C TYR A 101 -9.71 11.36 10.78
N GLU A 102 -9.40 12.08 9.71
CA GLU A 102 -8.06 12.13 9.14
C GLU A 102 -7.04 12.64 10.15
N LYS A 103 -7.34 13.74 10.86
CA LYS A 103 -6.46 14.26 11.91
C LYS A 103 -6.21 13.23 13.02
N LYS A 104 -7.23 12.45 13.37
CA LYS A 104 -7.15 11.42 14.41
C LYS A 104 -6.29 10.22 13.97
N GLU A 105 -6.48 9.75 12.75
CA GLU A 105 -5.87 8.49 12.27
C GLU A 105 -4.57 8.70 11.46
N LEU A 106 -4.17 9.94 11.17
CA LEU A 106 -2.98 10.23 10.34
C LEU A 106 -1.70 9.58 10.88
N ALA A 107 -1.51 9.60 12.20
CA ALA A 107 -0.33 8.99 12.81
C ALA A 107 -0.31 7.47 12.62
N ASN A 108 -1.47 6.82 12.69
CA ASN A 108 -1.61 5.38 12.47
C ASN A 108 -1.34 5.01 11.00
N GLU A 109 -1.83 5.81 10.05
CA GLU A 109 -1.57 5.64 8.62
C GLU A 109 -0.08 5.76 8.29
N PHE A 110 0.62 6.72 8.90
CA PHE A 110 2.07 6.85 8.71
C PHE A 110 2.83 5.71 9.36
N LEU A 111 2.47 5.34 10.59
CA LEU A 111 3.12 4.25 11.30
C LEU A 111 2.97 2.91 10.55
N SER A 112 1.79 2.62 9.98
CA SER A 112 1.55 1.39 9.20
C SER A 112 2.40 1.35 7.93
N SER A 113 2.76 2.52 7.39
CA SER A 113 3.59 2.71 6.19
C SER A 113 5.09 2.77 6.49
N MET A 114 5.52 2.75 7.75
CA MET A 114 6.94 2.74 8.11
C MET A 114 7.50 1.32 8.18
N THR A 115 8.75 1.16 7.76
CA THR A 115 9.56 -0.01 8.11
C THR A 115 10.49 0.38 9.25
N LEU A 116 10.32 -0.27 10.40
CA LEU A 116 11.13 -0.03 11.59
C LEU A 116 12.09 -1.20 11.77
N PHE A 117 13.35 -0.89 12.01
CA PHE A 117 14.41 -1.87 12.29
C PHE A 117 14.85 -1.70 13.74
N ASP A 118 14.90 -2.81 14.47
CA ASP A 118 15.63 -2.87 15.72
C ASP A 118 17.09 -3.21 15.36
N LEU A 119 18.00 -2.27 15.66
CA LEU A 119 19.43 -2.36 15.31
C LEU A 119 20.26 -2.89 16.49
#